data_AF-A0A7C6W5Z9-F1
#
_entry.id   AF-A0A7C6W5Z9-F1
#
_cell.length_a   1.000
_cell.length_b   1.000
_cell.length_c   1.000
_cell.angle_alpha   90.00
_cell.angle_beta   90.00
_cell.angle_gamma   90.00
#
_symmetry.space_group_name_H-M   'P 1'
#
loop_
_entity.id
_entity.type
_entity.pdbx_description
1 polymer ?
#
loop_
_entity_poly.entity_id
_entity_poly.type
_entity_poly.pdbx_seq_one_letter_code
_entity_poly.pdbx_strand_id
1 'polypeptide(L)'
;MNIKKQQIWKSIYLLVFAFATSLFLFTGCASDDDVYVEPQVAITENGVLPDRNEVSFSQESSTKTIEVTSNREWKITKGNDTDWIDIDVISGEQGTTPVAITVKSNQGNPRKGFFTIEASTVKIAVRVNQASVDGVEFEYFTIQEIRDMYTESGQATFVINKPLLLEAVVISDRDGGNSTSLKNGFLQDKAGTGLTFRVTESIHEFDMGDEINLDLEGAVLSEYAGAIQLGFSTSKAVVQATDVVVAPKEVTIEDITSSYLDGVLVKLKDVQFQDYIGLAYYEGTGSAHNRTLENEDGAKIVARTARYAKFKDEPLPKGSGNIVGILSVFNNNWQLNIRNLNDVKEMSDDESTRYVQEAPGDEILNEPFASKIGSFTEHKVEGEADWFGHTYDGEEYVRITGYQKGANENWLVSPAMDLS
;
A
#
# COMPACT_ATOMS: atom_id res chain seq x y z
N MET A 1 30.99 22.16 7.04
CA MET A 1 30.24 22.16 8.31
C MET A 1 29.92 20.70 8.61
N ASN A 2 30.60 20.11 9.59
CA ASN A 2 30.56 18.68 9.92
C ASN A 2 29.18 18.29 10.46
N ILE A 3 28.46 17.42 9.76
CA ILE A 3 27.29 16.73 10.31
C ILE A 3 27.73 15.29 10.61
N LYS A 4 27.88 15.01 11.90
CA LYS A 4 28.16 13.67 12.44
C LYS A 4 26.97 12.76 12.11
N LYS A 5 27.18 11.74 11.28
CA LYS A 5 26.26 10.61 11.16
C LYS A 5 26.26 9.85 12.49
N GLN A 6 25.16 9.96 13.23
CA GLN A 6 24.90 9.16 14.42
C GLN A 6 24.70 7.71 13.96
N GLN A 7 25.67 6.83 14.26
CA GLN A 7 25.50 5.39 14.13
C GLN A 7 24.48 4.94 15.17
N ILE A 8 23.25 4.70 14.74
CA ILE A 8 22.24 4.01 15.53
C ILE A 8 22.60 2.53 15.49
N TRP A 9 22.86 1.95 16.66
CA TRP A 9 23.19 0.55 16.84
C TRP A 9 22.08 -0.33 16.24
N LYS A 10 22.42 -1.10 15.21
CA LYS A 10 21.58 -2.19 14.69
C LYS A 10 21.56 -3.30 15.74
N SER A 11 20.38 -3.63 16.26
CA SER A 11 20.17 -4.89 16.97
C SER A 11 20.43 -6.03 15.98
N ILE A 12 21.56 -6.70 16.16
CA ILE A 12 21.96 -7.90 15.42
C ILE A 12 21.10 -9.04 15.96
N TYR A 13 20.07 -9.45 15.20
CA TYR A 13 19.48 -10.76 15.38
C TYR A 13 20.48 -11.78 14.81
N LEU A 14 21.33 -12.30 15.67
CA LEU A 14 22.12 -13.49 15.39
C LEU A 14 21.12 -14.66 15.37
N LEU A 15 20.64 -15.05 14.19
CA LEU A 15 19.88 -16.28 14.01
C LEU A 15 20.86 -17.45 14.12
N VAL A 16 21.21 -17.81 15.36
CA VAL A 16 21.88 -19.07 15.66
C VAL A 16 20.82 -20.15 15.49
N PHE A 17 20.87 -20.87 14.37
CA PHE A 17 20.17 -22.15 14.24
C PHE A 17 20.82 -23.16 15.19
N ALA A 18 20.41 -23.13 16.46
CA ALA A 18 20.65 -24.24 17.36
C ALA A 18 19.76 -25.39 16.90
N PHE A 19 20.31 -26.33 16.13
CA PHE A 19 19.69 -27.62 15.90
C PHE A 19 19.64 -28.36 17.24
N ALA A 20 18.63 -28.08 18.04
CA ALA A 20 18.36 -28.78 19.28
C ALA A 20 17.91 -30.20 18.91
N THR A 21 18.84 -31.15 19.02
CA THR A 21 18.50 -32.57 19.13
C THR A 21 17.77 -32.76 20.47
N SER A 22 16.44 -32.69 20.44
CA SER A 22 15.60 -33.02 21.59
C SER A 22 15.63 -34.53 21.82
N LEU A 23 16.65 -35.00 22.55
CA LEU A 23 16.70 -36.36 23.07
C LEU A 23 15.69 -36.49 24.22
N PHE A 24 14.41 -36.72 23.91
CA PHE A 24 13.43 -37.15 24.91
C PHE A 24 13.50 -38.68 25.06
N LEU A 25 14.19 -39.11 26.12
CA LEU A 25 14.06 -40.49 26.61
C LEU A 25 12.72 -40.64 27.33
N PHE A 26 11.68 -41.05 26.59
CA PHE A 26 10.49 -41.67 27.18
C PHE A 26 10.40 -43.12 26.72
N THR A 27 10.62 -44.04 27.66
CA THR A 27 10.24 -45.44 27.53
C THR A 27 8.72 -45.54 27.63
N GLY A 28 8.04 -45.81 26.52
CA GLY A 28 6.60 -46.11 26.54
C GLY A 28 5.97 -46.16 25.15
N CYS A 29 5.90 -47.36 24.58
CA CYS A 29 5.01 -47.80 23.48
C CYS A 29 4.90 -46.91 22.22
N ALA A 30 5.68 -47.31 21.21
CA ALA A 30 5.58 -47.03 19.78
C ALA A 30 4.20 -46.61 19.24
N SER A 31 4.09 -45.33 18.89
CA SER A 31 3.80 -44.88 17.53
C SER A 31 4.88 -43.87 17.16
N ASP A 32 5.65 -44.18 16.12
CA ASP A 32 6.71 -43.33 15.57
C ASP A 32 6.02 -42.20 14.79
N ASP A 33 5.43 -41.26 15.52
CA ASP A 33 4.91 -40.04 14.91
C ASP A 33 6.11 -39.12 14.68
N ASP A 34 6.75 -39.28 13.51
CA ASP A 34 7.75 -38.35 13.00
C ASP A 34 7.18 -36.92 13.13
N VAL A 35 7.72 -36.15 14.08
CA VAL A 35 7.34 -34.75 14.26
C VAL A 35 7.66 -34.02 12.97
N TYR A 36 6.62 -33.60 12.24
CA TYR A 36 6.79 -32.85 11.00
C TYR A 36 7.56 -31.55 11.27
N VAL A 37 8.74 -31.43 10.70
CA VAL A 37 9.55 -30.19 10.73
C VAL A 37 9.36 -29.45 9.42
N GLU A 38 8.93 -28.20 9.47
CA GLU A 38 8.78 -27.36 8.28
C GLU A 38 10.11 -27.22 7.52
N PRO A 39 10.10 -27.27 6.17
CA PRO A 39 11.30 -27.03 5.36
C PRO A 39 11.89 -25.64 5.62
N GLN A 40 13.22 -25.56 5.69
CA GLN A 40 13.96 -24.33 5.93
C GLN A 40 15.23 -24.30 5.07
N VAL A 41 15.52 -23.14 4.50
CA VAL A 41 16.75 -22.86 3.77
C VAL A 41 17.13 -21.39 3.95
N ALA A 42 18.42 -21.08 3.98
CA ALA A 42 18.94 -19.72 4.08
C ALA A 42 20.35 -19.65 3.49
N ILE A 43 20.81 -18.44 3.19
CA ILE A 43 22.19 -18.17 2.76
C ILE A 43 22.89 -17.22 3.73
N THR A 44 24.20 -17.42 3.93
CA THR A 44 25.07 -16.46 4.63
C THR A 44 26.32 -16.15 3.80
N GLU A 45 26.79 -14.91 3.83
CA GLU A 45 28.12 -14.51 3.32
C GLU A 45 28.97 -14.15 4.55
N ASN A 46 30.07 -14.88 4.78
CA ASN A 46 30.91 -14.75 5.98
C ASN A 46 30.13 -14.83 7.31
N GLY A 47 29.15 -15.74 7.39
CA GLY A 47 28.30 -15.93 8.57
C GLY A 47 27.25 -14.83 8.80
N VAL A 48 27.07 -13.91 7.85
CA VAL A 48 26.06 -12.84 7.91
C VAL A 48 24.99 -13.11 6.85
N LEU A 49 23.71 -12.99 7.22
CA LEU A 49 22.61 -13.02 6.24
C LEU A 49 22.80 -11.82 5.29
N PRO A 50 23.00 -12.04 3.99
CA PRO A 50 23.09 -10.94 3.05
C PRO A 50 21.78 -10.17 3.03
N ASP A 51 21.88 -8.84 3.03
CA ASP A 51 20.71 -7.98 2.84
C ASP A 51 20.06 -8.36 1.51
N ARG A 52 18.74 -8.57 1.49
CA ARG A 52 17.97 -8.81 0.25
C ARG A 52 18.39 -10.06 -0.55
N ASN A 53 19.02 -11.04 0.11
CA ASN A 53 19.55 -12.26 -0.51
C ASN A 53 20.43 -11.97 -1.74
N GLU A 54 21.31 -10.98 -1.66
CA GLU A 54 22.16 -10.56 -2.78
C GLU A 54 23.65 -10.85 -2.57
N VAL A 55 24.35 -11.13 -3.67
CA VAL A 55 25.81 -11.24 -3.73
C VAL A 55 26.33 -10.30 -4.80
N SER A 56 27.01 -9.24 -4.39
CA SER A 56 27.51 -8.20 -5.29
C SER A 56 28.99 -8.40 -5.62
N PHE A 57 29.33 -8.24 -6.89
CA PHE A 57 30.67 -8.38 -7.46
C PHE A 57 31.11 -7.08 -8.15
N SER A 58 32.40 -6.81 -8.10
CA SER A 58 33.00 -5.79 -8.95
C SER A 58 33.02 -6.25 -10.42
N GLN A 59 33.41 -5.33 -11.30
CA GLN A 59 33.47 -5.55 -12.74
C GLN A 59 34.35 -6.74 -13.15
N GLU A 60 35.44 -7.00 -12.42
CA GLU A 60 36.42 -8.02 -12.77
C GLU A 60 35.93 -9.43 -12.44
N SER A 61 36.53 -10.42 -13.11
CA SER A 61 36.25 -11.82 -12.78
C SER A 61 36.72 -12.11 -11.36
N SER A 62 35.83 -12.67 -10.56
CA SER A 62 36.11 -12.97 -9.16
C SER A 62 35.17 -14.06 -8.65
N THR A 63 35.55 -14.65 -7.51
CA THR A 63 34.79 -15.69 -6.83
C THR A 63 34.46 -15.21 -5.42
N LYS A 64 33.21 -15.43 -5.01
CA LYS A 64 32.76 -15.30 -3.62
C LYS A 64 32.18 -16.62 -3.15
N THR A 65 32.20 -16.84 -1.85
CA THR A 65 31.62 -18.04 -1.24
C THR A 65 30.48 -17.63 -0.34
N ILE A 66 29.33 -18.25 -0.54
CA ILE A 66 28.20 -18.22 0.39
C ILE A 66 28.10 -19.57 1.08
N GLU A 67 27.41 -19.61 2.22
CA GLU A 67 27.05 -20.86 2.88
C GLU A 67 25.54 -21.06 2.72
N VAL A 68 25.13 -22.19 2.17
CA VAL A 68 23.73 -22.61 2.11
C VAL A 68 23.46 -23.48 3.32
N THR A 69 22.53 -23.07 4.17
CA THR A 69 22.09 -23.86 5.33
C THR A 69 20.66 -24.33 5.12
N SER A 70 20.43 -25.64 5.19
CA SER A 70 19.09 -26.23 5.07
C SER A 70 18.88 -27.36 6.06
N ASN A 71 17.63 -27.59 6.47
CA ASN A 71 17.24 -28.75 7.27
C ASN A 71 16.86 -29.97 6.41
N ARG A 72 16.93 -29.87 5.08
CA ARG A 72 16.57 -30.92 4.11
C ARG A 72 17.55 -30.92 2.93
N GLU A 73 17.40 -31.89 2.04
CA GLU A 73 18.05 -31.83 0.73
C GLU A 73 17.60 -30.58 -0.04
N TRP A 74 18.52 -30.01 -0.82
CA TRP A 74 18.27 -28.81 -1.59
C TRP A 74 18.98 -28.84 -2.94
N LYS A 75 18.46 -28.05 -3.88
CA LYS A 75 19.02 -27.87 -5.23
C LYS A 75 19.08 -26.40 -5.62
N ILE A 76 20.07 -26.06 -6.44
CA ILE A 76 20.19 -24.76 -7.09
C ILE A 76 19.78 -24.89 -8.55
N THR A 77 18.92 -23.96 -9.00
CA THR A 77 18.58 -23.78 -10.42
C THR A 77 18.97 -22.37 -10.84
N LYS A 78 19.82 -22.25 -11.86
CA LYS A 78 20.15 -20.93 -12.43
C LYS A 78 18.98 -20.40 -13.24
N GLY A 79 18.74 -19.09 -13.13
CA GLY A 79 17.78 -18.38 -13.97
C GLY A 79 18.29 -18.20 -15.40
N ASN A 80 17.45 -17.61 -16.25
CA ASN A 80 17.83 -17.27 -17.63
C ASN A 80 18.94 -16.20 -17.64
N ASP A 81 19.71 -16.16 -18.75
CA ASP A 81 20.76 -15.15 -18.98
C ASP A 81 21.87 -15.10 -17.91
N THR A 82 22.18 -16.26 -17.31
CA THR A 82 23.20 -16.42 -16.23
C THR A 82 24.44 -17.20 -16.65
N ASP A 83 24.79 -17.22 -17.94
CA ASP A 83 25.98 -17.90 -18.46
C ASP A 83 27.32 -17.28 -17.99
N TRP A 84 27.24 -16.09 -17.41
CA TRP A 84 28.36 -15.38 -16.79
C TRP A 84 28.54 -15.70 -15.31
N ILE A 85 27.62 -16.48 -14.71
CA ILE A 85 27.65 -16.97 -13.34
C ILE A 85 27.92 -18.48 -13.36
N ASP A 86 28.98 -18.90 -12.69
CA ASP A 86 29.31 -20.29 -12.43
C ASP A 86 29.11 -20.60 -10.94
N ILE A 87 28.52 -21.75 -10.65
CA ILE A 87 28.19 -22.21 -9.29
C ILE A 87 28.75 -23.62 -9.16
N ASP A 88 29.69 -23.83 -8.25
CA ASP A 88 30.44 -25.09 -8.14
C ASP A 88 29.60 -26.24 -7.55
N VAL A 89 28.71 -25.93 -6.61
CA VAL A 89 27.83 -26.87 -5.93
C VAL A 89 26.38 -26.51 -6.24
N ILE A 90 25.69 -27.40 -6.95
CA ILE A 90 24.30 -27.19 -7.38
C ILE A 90 23.26 -28.01 -6.58
N SER A 91 23.69 -28.80 -5.61
CA SER A 91 22.80 -29.54 -4.71
C SER A 91 23.55 -29.95 -3.44
N GLY A 92 22.81 -30.15 -2.35
CA GLY A 92 23.38 -30.62 -1.09
C GLY A 92 22.34 -31.26 -0.18
N GLU A 93 22.85 -31.89 0.88
CA GLU A 93 22.05 -32.51 1.93
C GLU A 93 21.75 -31.53 3.07
N GLN A 94 21.01 -31.99 4.08
CA GLN A 94 20.83 -31.26 5.33
C GLN A 94 22.17 -30.83 5.94
N GLY A 95 22.22 -29.59 6.43
CA GLY A 95 23.38 -28.98 7.06
C GLY A 95 23.78 -27.68 6.38
N THR A 96 25.03 -27.28 6.59
CA THR A 96 25.63 -26.09 5.99
C THR A 96 26.66 -26.50 4.96
N THR A 97 26.50 -26.03 3.72
CA THR A 97 27.39 -26.32 2.60
C THR A 97 27.94 -25.03 2.02
N PRO A 98 29.27 -24.87 1.90
CA PRO A 98 29.85 -23.74 1.19
C PRO A 98 29.62 -23.90 -0.32
N VAL A 99 29.20 -22.81 -0.96
CA VAL A 99 28.92 -22.73 -2.39
C VAL A 99 29.72 -21.55 -2.96
N ALA A 100 30.63 -21.83 -3.88
CA ALA A 100 31.40 -20.82 -4.59
C ALA A 100 30.62 -20.32 -5.82
N ILE A 101 30.51 -19.00 -5.91
CA ILE A 101 29.89 -18.27 -7.01
C ILE A 101 31.02 -17.53 -7.73
N THR A 102 31.28 -17.90 -8.98
CA THR A 102 32.29 -17.25 -9.82
C THR A 102 31.61 -16.47 -10.93
N VAL A 103 31.99 -15.20 -11.08
CA VAL A 103 31.51 -14.35 -12.17
C VAL A 103 32.61 -14.12 -13.20
N LYS A 104 32.24 -14.12 -14.49
CA LYS A 104 33.12 -13.63 -15.57
C LYS A 104 33.28 -12.12 -15.46
N SER A 105 34.33 -11.54 -16.05
CA SER A 105 34.43 -10.08 -16.12
C SER A 105 33.27 -9.48 -16.92
N ASN A 106 32.83 -8.28 -16.54
CA ASN A 106 31.77 -7.56 -17.22
C ASN A 106 32.36 -6.44 -18.09
N GLN A 107 32.04 -6.45 -19.39
CA GLN A 107 32.54 -5.45 -20.34
C GLN A 107 31.45 -4.47 -20.80
N GLY A 108 30.26 -4.54 -20.20
CA GLY A 108 29.11 -3.71 -20.56
C GLY A 108 28.52 -2.97 -19.37
N ASN A 109 27.23 -2.67 -19.48
CA ASN A 109 26.39 -2.08 -18.43
C ASN A 109 26.35 -2.94 -17.16
N PRO A 110 25.93 -2.38 -16.01
CA PRO A 110 25.74 -3.21 -14.81
C PRO A 110 24.76 -4.34 -15.14
N ARG A 111 25.09 -5.55 -14.70
CA ARG A 111 24.31 -6.76 -15.01
C ARG A 111 23.94 -7.51 -13.75
N LYS A 112 22.82 -8.21 -13.82
CA LYS A 112 22.28 -9.00 -12.73
C LYS A 112 21.80 -10.34 -13.25
N GLY A 113 21.83 -11.33 -12.38
CA GLY A 113 21.40 -12.68 -12.66
C GLY A 113 20.88 -13.30 -11.38
N PHE A 114 20.10 -14.37 -11.51
CA PHE A 114 19.47 -15.00 -10.37
C PHE A 114 19.72 -16.50 -10.40
N PHE A 115 19.78 -17.09 -9.22
CA PHE A 115 19.60 -18.53 -9.06
C PHE A 115 18.66 -18.78 -7.89
N THR A 116 17.91 -19.87 -7.96
CA THR A 116 16.97 -20.26 -6.92
C THR A 116 17.52 -21.44 -6.16
N ILE A 117 17.52 -21.36 -4.84
CA ILE A 117 17.74 -22.49 -3.94
C ILE A 117 16.37 -23.02 -3.53
N GLU A 118 16.11 -24.29 -3.78
CA GLU A 118 14.84 -24.97 -3.45
C GLU A 118 15.11 -26.09 -2.45
N ALA A 119 14.39 -26.06 -1.32
CA ALA A 119 14.38 -27.09 -0.29
C ALA A 119 12.92 -27.50 -0.03
N SER A 120 12.49 -28.62 -0.63
CA SER A 120 11.08 -29.03 -0.65
C SER A 120 10.16 -27.93 -1.21
N THR A 121 9.23 -27.38 -0.41
CA THR A 121 8.32 -26.30 -0.83
C THR A 121 8.92 -24.90 -0.70
N VAL A 122 10.02 -24.74 0.04
CA VAL A 122 10.64 -23.42 0.25
C VAL A 122 11.61 -23.11 -0.88
N LYS A 123 11.50 -21.89 -1.41
CA LYS A 123 12.37 -21.37 -2.46
C LYS A 123 12.94 -20.03 -2.03
N ILE A 124 14.24 -19.83 -2.24
CA ILE A 124 14.90 -18.54 -2.08
C ILE A 124 15.56 -18.16 -3.41
N ALA A 125 15.23 -16.99 -3.93
CA ALA A 125 15.93 -16.41 -5.06
C ALA A 125 17.13 -15.59 -4.58
N VAL A 126 18.33 -15.98 -5.00
CA VAL A 126 19.57 -15.25 -4.73
C VAL A 126 19.92 -14.42 -5.96
N ARG A 127 20.10 -13.12 -5.76
CA ARG A 127 20.51 -12.20 -6.82
C ARG A 127 22.02 -12.03 -6.83
N VAL A 128 22.62 -12.20 -7.99
CA VAL A 128 24.02 -11.86 -8.25
C VAL A 128 24.06 -10.55 -9.02
N ASN A 129 24.65 -9.52 -8.41
CA ASN A 129 24.86 -8.23 -9.06
C ASN A 129 26.32 -8.10 -9.48
N GLN A 130 26.57 -7.53 -10.66
CA GLN A 130 27.92 -7.21 -11.09
C GLN A 130 28.00 -5.81 -11.70
N ALA A 131 28.96 -5.02 -11.22
CA ALA A 131 29.22 -3.66 -11.69
C ALA A 131 29.56 -3.62 -13.20
N SER A 132 29.32 -2.47 -13.83
CA SER A 132 29.65 -2.19 -15.22
C SER A 132 31.15 -2.08 -15.47
N VAL A 133 31.55 -2.01 -16.75
CA VAL A 133 32.94 -1.72 -17.15
C VAL A 133 33.48 -0.41 -16.54
N ASP A 134 32.60 0.56 -16.30
CA ASP A 134 32.93 1.87 -15.70
C ASP A 134 32.75 1.89 -14.17
N GLY A 135 32.47 0.74 -13.55
CA GLY A 135 32.26 0.62 -12.11
C GLY A 135 30.88 1.10 -11.62
N VAL A 136 29.91 1.26 -12.52
CA VAL A 136 28.53 1.62 -12.14
C VAL A 136 27.84 0.39 -11.55
N GLU A 137 27.18 0.56 -10.41
CA GLU A 137 26.42 -0.48 -9.70
C GLU A 137 24.92 -0.20 -9.76
N PHE A 138 24.11 -1.20 -9.39
CA PHE A 138 22.69 -0.99 -9.15
C PHE A 138 22.48 -0.24 -7.85
N GLU A 139 21.52 0.68 -7.83
CA GLU A 139 21.13 1.43 -6.64
C GLU A 139 19.69 1.11 -6.26
N TYR A 140 19.44 0.96 -4.97
CA TYR A 140 18.09 0.72 -4.45
C TYR A 140 17.38 2.03 -4.12
N PHE A 141 16.15 2.14 -4.58
CA PHE A 141 15.27 3.27 -4.35
C PHE A 141 14.07 2.85 -3.51
N THR A 142 13.66 3.72 -2.60
CA THR A 142 12.38 3.67 -1.91
C THR A 142 11.26 4.10 -2.85
N ILE A 143 10.03 3.70 -2.53
CA ILE A 143 8.84 4.17 -3.26
C ILE A 143 8.71 5.70 -3.14
N GLN A 144 9.12 6.29 -2.02
CA GLN A 144 9.13 7.75 -1.88
C GLN A 144 10.04 8.41 -2.90
N GLU A 145 11.28 7.95 -3.03
CA GLU A 145 12.24 8.50 -4.02
C GLU A 145 11.74 8.30 -5.46
N ILE A 146 11.03 7.20 -5.74
CA ILE A 146 10.38 6.95 -7.04
C ILE A 146 9.27 7.98 -7.30
N ARG A 147 8.41 8.24 -6.30
CA ARG A 147 7.34 9.26 -6.38
C ARG A 147 7.92 10.67 -6.57
N ASP A 148 9.00 10.99 -5.85
CA ASP A 148 9.69 12.27 -5.95
C ASP A 148 10.31 12.44 -7.35
N MET A 149 10.95 11.39 -7.89
CA MET A 149 11.51 11.39 -9.24
C MET A 149 10.46 11.71 -10.31
N TYR A 150 9.25 11.16 -10.20
CA TYR A 150 8.15 11.51 -11.11
C TYR A 150 7.73 12.98 -10.94
N THR A 151 7.51 13.42 -9.70
CA THR A 151 7.05 14.78 -9.39
C THR A 151 8.05 15.83 -9.88
N GLU A 152 9.33 15.63 -9.61
CA GLU A 152 10.44 16.51 -10.00
C GLU A 152 10.66 16.54 -11.52
N SER A 153 10.27 15.47 -12.24
CA SER A 153 10.39 15.44 -13.69
C SER A 153 9.50 16.48 -14.38
N GLY A 154 8.36 16.84 -13.77
CA GLY A 154 7.33 17.69 -14.37
C GLY A 154 6.68 17.10 -15.64
N GLN A 155 6.86 15.81 -15.90
CA GLN A 155 6.34 15.13 -17.09
C GLN A 155 5.00 14.43 -16.80
N ALA A 156 4.09 14.41 -17.78
CA ALA A 156 2.86 13.61 -17.68
C ALA A 156 3.14 12.09 -17.70
N THR A 157 4.30 11.70 -18.22
CA THR A 157 4.80 10.32 -18.23
C THR A 157 6.32 10.38 -18.15
N PHE A 158 6.91 9.61 -17.24
CA PHE A 158 8.36 9.58 -16.99
C PHE A 158 8.88 8.15 -17.13
N VAL A 159 9.96 7.97 -17.90
CA VAL A 159 10.63 6.67 -18.07
C VAL A 159 11.92 6.64 -17.26
N ILE A 160 12.07 5.66 -16.39
CA ILE A 160 13.29 5.46 -15.61
C ILE A 160 14.36 4.83 -16.51
N ASN A 161 15.37 5.60 -16.91
CA ASN A 161 16.48 5.14 -17.77
C ASN A 161 17.79 4.88 -16.99
N LYS A 162 17.67 4.58 -15.70
CA LYS A 162 18.80 4.33 -14.80
C LYS A 162 18.72 2.90 -14.24
N PRO A 163 19.86 2.26 -13.91
CA PRO A 163 19.90 0.92 -13.35
C PRO A 163 19.49 0.93 -11.87
N LEU A 164 18.21 1.18 -11.61
CA LEU A 164 17.65 1.29 -10.27
C LEU A 164 16.84 0.04 -9.92
N LEU A 165 16.84 -0.32 -8.65
CA LEU A 165 16.11 -1.46 -8.11
C LEU A 165 15.13 -1.00 -7.02
N LEU A 166 13.97 -1.65 -6.96
CA LEU A 166 13.00 -1.50 -5.88
C LEU A 166 12.82 -2.86 -5.20
N GLU A 167 12.81 -2.84 -3.87
CA GLU A 167 12.34 -3.95 -3.05
C GLU A 167 11.06 -3.53 -2.35
N ALA A 168 9.98 -4.26 -2.58
CA ALA A 168 8.68 -3.95 -1.99
C ALA A 168 7.81 -5.20 -1.91
N VAL A 169 6.87 -5.20 -0.97
CA VAL A 169 5.91 -6.29 -0.77
C VAL A 169 4.62 -5.98 -1.50
N VAL A 170 4.07 -6.97 -2.20
CA VAL A 170 2.74 -6.91 -2.80
C VAL A 170 1.69 -6.99 -1.69
N ILE A 171 0.96 -5.90 -1.48
CA ILE A 171 -0.06 -5.81 -0.42
C ILE A 171 -1.47 -6.12 -0.92
N SER A 172 -1.68 -6.10 -2.24
CA SER A 172 -2.95 -6.39 -2.88
C SER A 172 -3.23 -7.88 -2.98
N ASP A 173 -4.46 -8.29 -2.70
CA ASP A 173 -4.87 -9.68 -2.78
C ASP A 173 -5.54 -9.99 -4.13
N ARG A 174 -4.76 -10.57 -5.06
CA ARG A 174 -5.30 -11.00 -6.35
C ARG A 174 -6.29 -12.15 -6.23
N ASP A 175 -6.16 -13.00 -5.20
CA ASP A 175 -7.09 -14.10 -4.96
C ASP A 175 -8.41 -13.56 -4.41
N GLY A 176 -8.36 -12.61 -3.48
CA GLY A 176 -9.52 -11.85 -3.00
C GLY A 176 -10.25 -11.09 -4.11
N GLY A 177 -9.52 -10.65 -5.14
CA GLY A 177 -10.08 -10.23 -6.43
C GLY A 177 -10.71 -8.83 -6.43
N ASN A 178 -10.44 -8.00 -5.42
CA ASN A 178 -10.95 -6.63 -5.37
C ASN A 178 -10.17 -5.67 -6.30
N SER A 179 -10.21 -5.95 -7.61
CA SER A 179 -9.60 -5.15 -8.67
C SER A 179 -10.42 -5.28 -9.96
N THR A 180 -10.46 -4.22 -10.77
CA THR A 180 -11.14 -4.22 -12.08
C THR A 180 -10.24 -4.69 -13.22
N SER A 181 -8.97 -5.01 -12.95
CA SER A 181 -7.99 -5.46 -13.94
C SER A 181 -6.98 -6.41 -13.32
N LEU A 182 -6.74 -7.55 -13.98
CA LEU A 182 -5.72 -8.55 -13.61
C LEU A 182 -4.26 -8.04 -13.75
N LYS A 183 -4.11 -6.80 -14.21
CA LYS A 183 -2.81 -6.15 -14.42
C LYS A 183 -2.38 -5.30 -13.23
N ASN A 184 -3.31 -4.94 -12.35
CA ASN A 184 -3.11 -3.94 -11.31
C ASN A 184 -2.87 -4.61 -9.96
N GLY A 185 -1.98 -4.02 -9.18
CA GLY A 185 -1.84 -4.33 -7.77
C GLY A 185 -1.20 -3.16 -7.01
N PHE A 186 -0.84 -3.41 -5.76
CA PHE A 186 -0.23 -2.41 -4.89
C PHE A 186 1.04 -2.96 -4.25
N LEU A 187 2.06 -2.12 -4.15
CA LEU A 187 3.34 -2.40 -3.51
C LEU A 187 3.50 -1.49 -2.29
N GLN A 188 4.14 -2.00 -1.24
CA GLN A 188 4.59 -1.19 -0.10
C GLN A 188 6.04 -1.54 0.24
N ASP A 189 6.88 -0.53 0.36
CA ASP A 189 8.28 -0.73 0.73
C ASP A 189 8.46 -0.83 2.26
N LYS A 190 9.69 -1.13 2.67
CA LYS A 190 10.04 -1.24 4.09
C LYS A 190 9.92 0.08 4.86
N ALA A 191 9.93 1.22 4.17
CA ALA A 191 9.71 2.53 4.79
C ALA A 191 8.21 2.80 5.05
N GLY A 192 7.32 1.99 4.48
CA GLY A 192 5.88 2.08 4.65
C GLY A 192 5.19 2.93 3.59
N THR A 193 5.89 3.35 2.53
CA THR A 193 5.30 4.11 1.43
C THR A 193 4.73 3.16 0.39
N GLY A 194 3.52 3.47 -0.09
CA GLY A 194 2.78 2.65 -1.03
C GLY A 194 2.84 3.14 -2.48
N LEU A 195 2.63 2.26 -3.44
CA LEU A 195 2.51 2.61 -4.86
C LEU A 195 1.60 1.62 -5.60
N THR A 196 0.72 2.16 -6.45
CA THR A 196 -0.04 1.34 -7.39
C THR A 196 0.89 0.91 -8.53
N PHE A 197 0.83 -0.36 -8.93
CA PHE A 197 1.48 -0.81 -10.16
C PHE A 197 0.49 -1.28 -11.21
N ARG A 198 0.97 -1.34 -12.46
CA ARG A 198 0.29 -1.98 -13.57
C ARG A 198 1.28 -2.65 -14.50
N VAL A 199 1.15 -3.95 -14.69
CA VAL A 199 2.06 -4.68 -15.57
C VAL A 199 1.77 -4.41 -17.06
N THR A 200 2.74 -4.64 -17.94
CA THR A 200 2.55 -4.51 -19.39
C THR A 200 1.76 -5.67 -19.98
N GLU A 201 1.93 -6.86 -19.40
CA GLU A 201 1.25 -8.11 -19.73
C GLU A 201 -0.26 -8.03 -19.46
N SER A 202 -1.03 -9.04 -19.88
CA SER A 202 -2.48 -9.10 -19.62
C SER A 202 -2.82 -9.46 -18.17
N ILE A 203 -1.88 -10.04 -17.44
CA ILE A 203 -2.02 -10.54 -16.08
C ILE A 203 -0.65 -10.55 -15.37
N HIS A 204 -0.63 -10.38 -14.06
CA HIS A 204 0.51 -10.73 -13.19
C HIS A 204 0.15 -11.90 -12.27
N GLU A 205 1.17 -12.60 -11.79
CA GLU A 205 1.01 -13.72 -10.84
C GLU A 205 1.56 -13.42 -9.43
N PHE A 206 1.91 -12.16 -9.14
CA PHE A 206 2.35 -11.78 -7.80
C PHE A 206 1.19 -11.87 -6.80
N ASP A 207 1.39 -12.66 -5.76
CA ASP A 207 0.43 -12.92 -4.69
C ASP A 207 0.65 -11.96 -3.51
N MET A 208 -0.36 -11.81 -2.66
CA MET A 208 -0.24 -10.98 -1.47
C MET A 208 0.84 -11.55 -0.53
N GLY A 209 1.77 -10.71 -0.09
CA GLY A 209 2.92 -11.13 0.73
C GLY A 209 4.15 -11.53 -0.09
N ASP A 210 4.09 -11.51 -1.42
CA ASP A 210 5.29 -11.61 -2.24
C ASP A 210 6.16 -10.37 -2.06
N GLU A 211 7.38 -10.56 -1.57
CA GLU A 211 8.43 -9.54 -1.62
C GLU A 211 9.12 -9.63 -2.97
N ILE A 212 8.95 -8.59 -3.79
CA ILE A 212 9.51 -8.52 -5.13
C ILE A 212 10.75 -7.64 -5.18
N ASN A 213 11.71 -8.08 -5.97
CA ASN A 213 12.80 -7.27 -6.46
C ASN A 213 12.49 -6.82 -7.88
N LEU A 214 12.34 -5.52 -8.09
CA LEU A 214 11.95 -4.95 -9.37
C LEU A 214 13.10 -4.17 -9.98
N ASP A 215 13.46 -4.52 -11.21
CA ASP A 215 14.28 -3.71 -12.08
C ASP A 215 13.49 -2.55 -12.69
N LEU A 216 13.86 -1.33 -12.31
CA LEU A 216 13.17 -0.13 -12.72
C LEU A 216 13.65 0.39 -14.07
N GLU A 217 14.74 -0.12 -14.66
CA GLU A 217 15.19 0.35 -15.97
C GLU A 217 14.14 0.03 -17.06
N GLY A 218 13.59 1.08 -17.65
CA GLY A 218 12.50 1.04 -18.62
C GLY A 218 11.10 1.09 -18.00
N ALA A 219 10.98 1.11 -16.67
CA ALA A 219 9.69 1.29 -16.00
C ALA A 219 9.15 2.72 -16.25
N VAL A 220 7.82 2.83 -16.28
CA VAL A 220 7.11 4.05 -16.64
C VAL A 220 6.28 4.54 -15.46
N LEU A 221 6.49 5.78 -15.03
CA LEU A 221 5.65 6.47 -14.06
C LEU A 221 4.67 7.37 -14.80
N SER A 222 3.40 7.32 -14.42
CA SER A 222 2.34 8.17 -14.96
C SER A 222 1.24 8.35 -13.93
N GLU A 223 0.46 9.41 -14.04
CA GLU A 223 -0.75 9.59 -13.24
C GLU A 223 -1.98 8.97 -13.92
N TYR A 224 -2.77 8.23 -13.14
CA TYR A 224 -4.07 7.73 -13.55
C TYR A 224 -5.11 8.08 -12.50
N ALA A 225 -6.09 8.91 -12.88
CA ALA A 225 -7.21 9.32 -12.02
C ALA A 225 -6.75 9.91 -10.66
N GLY A 226 -5.64 10.65 -10.64
CA GLY A 226 -5.08 11.28 -9.44
C GLY A 226 -4.08 10.44 -8.63
N ALA A 227 -3.83 9.17 -9.03
CA ALA A 227 -2.83 8.32 -8.39
C ALA A 227 -1.60 8.11 -9.30
N ILE A 228 -0.40 8.15 -8.71
CA ILE A 228 0.84 7.77 -9.42
C ILE A 228 0.86 6.25 -9.58
N GLN A 229 1.12 5.80 -10.80
CA GLN A 229 1.19 4.39 -11.15
C GLN A 229 2.56 4.04 -11.73
N LEU A 230 3.13 2.91 -11.27
CA LEU A 230 4.32 2.30 -11.82
C LEU A 230 3.96 1.22 -12.86
N GLY A 231 4.27 1.49 -14.12
CA GLY A 231 4.18 0.55 -15.24
C GLY A 231 5.47 -0.23 -15.44
N PHE A 232 5.41 -1.57 -15.46
CA PHE A 232 6.58 -2.42 -15.71
C PHE A 232 6.21 -3.77 -16.35
N SER A 233 7.16 -4.50 -16.94
CA SER A 233 6.94 -5.88 -17.42
C SER A 233 7.17 -6.87 -16.29
N THR A 234 6.33 -7.91 -16.14
CA THR A 234 6.52 -8.95 -15.13
C THR A 234 7.90 -9.61 -15.19
N SER A 235 8.53 -9.66 -16.36
CA SER A 235 9.91 -10.17 -16.55
C SER A 235 10.99 -9.37 -15.81
N LYS A 236 10.68 -8.15 -15.37
CA LYS A 236 11.57 -7.28 -14.60
C LYS A 236 11.49 -7.50 -13.09
N ALA A 237 10.52 -8.29 -12.62
CA ALA A 237 10.32 -8.58 -11.21
C ALA A 237 10.68 -10.03 -10.87
N VAL A 238 11.31 -10.24 -9.73
CA VAL A 238 11.60 -11.56 -9.18
C VAL A 238 11.08 -11.61 -7.75
N VAL A 239 10.28 -12.63 -7.43
CA VAL A 239 9.83 -12.89 -6.06
C VAL A 239 11.01 -13.46 -5.26
N GLN A 240 11.41 -12.75 -4.19
CA GLN A 240 12.55 -13.12 -3.34
C GLN A 240 12.11 -13.85 -2.08
N ALA A 241 10.95 -13.49 -1.55
CA ALA A 241 10.29 -14.13 -0.42
C ALA A 241 8.77 -14.13 -0.64
N THR A 242 8.10 -15.07 0.03
CA THR A 242 6.64 -15.22 0.01
C THR A 242 6.13 -15.13 1.45
N ASP A 243 4.83 -14.93 1.63
CA ASP A 243 4.18 -14.84 2.95
C ASP A 243 4.75 -13.73 3.87
N VAL A 244 5.31 -12.67 3.29
CA VAL A 244 5.82 -11.52 4.05
C VAL A 244 4.67 -10.69 4.60
N VAL A 245 4.59 -10.59 5.92
CA VAL A 245 3.53 -9.83 6.61
C VAL A 245 3.88 -8.36 6.69
N VAL A 246 3.02 -7.51 6.11
CA VAL A 246 3.09 -6.05 6.24
C VAL A 246 2.10 -5.61 7.32
N ALA A 247 2.60 -4.94 8.37
CA ALA A 247 1.75 -4.37 9.40
C ALA A 247 0.99 -3.14 8.85
N PRO A 248 -0.35 -3.06 9.01
CA PRO A 248 -1.11 -1.91 8.57
C PRO A 248 -0.77 -0.67 9.41
N LYS A 249 -0.73 0.50 8.78
CA LYS A 249 -0.62 1.78 9.49
C LYS A 249 -1.97 2.14 10.09
N GLU A 250 -2.04 2.37 11.40
CA GLU A 250 -3.27 2.82 12.04
C GLU A 250 -3.57 4.29 11.70
N VAL A 251 -4.79 4.57 11.27
CA VAL A 251 -5.27 5.91 10.88
C VAL A 251 -6.75 6.09 11.24
N THR A 252 -7.19 7.32 11.46
CA THR A 252 -8.62 7.70 11.40
C THR A 252 -8.97 8.25 10.01
N ILE A 253 -10.23 8.59 9.76
CA ILE A 253 -10.65 9.19 8.47
C ILE A 253 -9.98 10.56 8.29
N GLU A 254 -9.85 11.33 9.36
CA GLU A 254 -9.26 12.68 9.40
C GLU A 254 -7.76 12.70 9.11
N ASP A 255 -7.05 11.60 9.41
CA ASP A 255 -5.62 11.46 9.11
C ASP A 255 -5.36 11.39 7.58
N ILE A 256 -6.39 11.10 6.78
CA ILE A 256 -6.31 10.86 5.33
C ILE A 256 -6.29 12.20 4.57
N THR A 257 -5.23 12.97 4.81
CA THR A 257 -5.01 14.29 4.21
C THR A 257 -3.77 14.34 3.31
N SER A 258 -2.95 13.30 3.34
CA SER A 258 -1.65 13.26 2.67
C SER A 258 -1.63 12.30 1.50
N SER A 259 -1.12 12.76 0.35
CA SER A 259 -0.88 11.93 -0.84
C SER A 259 0.09 10.76 -0.58
N TYR A 260 0.90 10.80 0.49
CA TYR A 260 1.81 9.71 0.84
C TYR A 260 1.09 8.46 1.39
N LEU A 261 -0.21 8.55 1.70
CA LEU A 261 -1.02 7.40 2.08
C LEU A 261 -1.59 6.64 0.86
N ASP A 262 -1.41 7.16 -0.35
CA ASP A 262 -1.85 6.48 -1.57
C ASP A 262 -1.05 5.18 -1.79
N GLY A 263 -1.77 4.08 -1.96
CA GLY A 263 -1.23 2.73 -2.07
C GLY A 263 -0.74 2.12 -0.75
N VAL A 264 -1.06 2.70 0.41
CA VAL A 264 -0.60 2.22 1.72
C VAL A 264 -1.64 1.31 2.35
N LEU A 265 -1.19 0.21 2.97
CA LEU A 265 -2.01 -0.65 3.81
C LEU A 265 -2.27 0.02 5.16
N VAL A 266 -3.54 0.25 5.47
CA VAL A 266 -3.96 0.92 6.71
C VAL A 266 -4.93 0.07 7.51
N LYS A 267 -4.99 0.34 8.81
CA LYS A 267 -6.10 -0.03 9.69
C LYS A 267 -6.86 1.27 9.97
N LEU A 268 -8.01 1.41 9.33
CA LEU A 268 -8.94 2.51 9.56
C LEU A 268 -9.74 2.22 10.83
N LYS A 269 -9.60 3.09 11.83
CA LYS A 269 -10.16 2.89 13.16
C LYS A 269 -11.56 3.47 13.29
N ASP A 270 -12.35 2.83 14.14
CA ASP A 270 -13.58 3.40 14.70
C ASP A 270 -14.57 3.86 13.62
N VAL A 271 -14.88 2.96 12.68
CA VAL A 271 -15.78 3.21 11.54
C VAL A 271 -16.96 2.24 11.52
N GLN A 272 -18.02 2.61 10.82
CA GLN A 272 -19.17 1.78 10.48
C GLN A 272 -19.58 1.99 9.02
N PHE A 273 -20.21 1.00 8.39
CA PHE A 273 -20.91 1.23 7.13
C PHE A 273 -22.14 2.10 7.40
N GLN A 274 -22.27 3.22 6.68
CA GLN A 274 -23.40 4.15 6.82
C GLN A 274 -24.73 3.43 6.57
N ASP A 275 -24.83 2.72 5.44
CA ASP A 275 -25.95 1.84 5.11
C ASP A 275 -25.48 0.38 5.14
N TYR A 276 -26.24 -0.50 5.81
CA TYR A 276 -25.84 -1.91 5.98
C TYR A 276 -27.00 -2.92 5.92
N ILE A 277 -28.23 -2.52 6.24
CA ILE A 277 -29.37 -3.45 6.37
C ILE A 277 -29.73 -4.08 5.03
N GLY A 278 -29.52 -5.40 4.91
CA GLY A 278 -29.84 -6.16 3.70
C GLY A 278 -28.93 -5.85 2.51
N LEU A 279 -27.79 -5.19 2.75
CA LEU A 279 -26.84 -4.76 1.74
C LEU A 279 -25.59 -5.64 1.74
N ALA A 280 -25.03 -5.85 0.55
CA ALA A 280 -23.76 -6.55 0.35
C ALA A 280 -22.61 -5.57 0.01
N TYR A 281 -21.37 -6.06 -0.04
CA TYR A 281 -20.22 -5.25 -0.46
C TYR A 281 -20.33 -4.67 -1.87
N TYR A 282 -21.06 -5.35 -2.76
CA TYR A 282 -21.27 -4.91 -4.12
C TYR A 282 -22.71 -5.18 -4.56
N GLU A 283 -23.32 -4.22 -5.25
CA GLU A 283 -24.60 -4.38 -5.92
C GLU A 283 -24.59 -3.75 -7.31
N GLY A 284 -25.42 -4.29 -8.22
CA GLY A 284 -25.61 -3.74 -9.56
C GLY A 284 -24.69 -4.34 -10.64
N THR A 285 -24.54 -3.63 -11.76
CA THR A 285 -23.93 -4.15 -13.00
C THR A 285 -22.64 -3.43 -13.42
N GLY A 286 -22.19 -2.43 -12.64
CA GLY A 286 -20.98 -1.65 -12.90
C GLY A 286 -19.68 -2.45 -12.78
N SER A 287 -18.54 -1.82 -13.05
CA SER A 287 -17.24 -2.45 -12.82
C SER A 287 -16.86 -2.54 -11.34
N ALA A 288 -17.44 -1.66 -10.51
CA ALA A 288 -17.28 -1.63 -9.07
C ALA A 288 -18.49 -0.93 -8.43
N HIS A 289 -18.64 -1.10 -7.13
CA HIS A 289 -19.65 -0.47 -6.29
C HIS A 289 -18.95 0.22 -5.11
N ASN A 290 -19.51 1.33 -4.65
CA ASN A 290 -18.99 2.11 -3.54
C ASN A 290 -19.97 2.03 -2.36
N ARG A 291 -19.47 1.72 -1.18
CA ARG A 291 -20.18 1.91 0.10
C ARG A 291 -19.54 3.07 0.84
N THR A 292 -20.31 3.70 1.73
CA THR A 292 -19.80 4.78 2.58
C THR A 292 -19.48 4.21 3.96
N LEU A 293 -18.26 4.45 4.42
CA LEU A 293 -17.87 4.31 5.81
C LEU A 293 -17.95 5.69 6.48
N GLU A 294 -18.34 5.69 7.74
CA GLU A 294 -18.37 6.89 8.58
C GLU A 294 -17.85 6.58 9.99
N ASN A 295 -17.37 7.61 10.69
CA ASN A 295 -17.04 7.54 12.11
C ASN A 295 -18.04 8.33 12.97
N GLU A 296 -17.83 8.34 14.29
CA GLU A 296 -18.66 9.06 15.26
C GLU A 296 -18.75 10.57 14.98
N ASP A 297 -17.66 11.18 14.51
CA ASP A 297 -17.58 12.60 14.17
C ASP A 297 -18.26 12.95 12.83
N GLY A 298 -18.80 11.96 12.11
CA GLY A 298 -19.49 12.13 10.83
C GLY A 298 -18.56 12.32 9.61
N ALA A 299 -17.25 12.12 9.78
CA ALA A 299 -16.32 12.06 8.65
C ALA A 299 -16.60 10.80 7.82
N LYS A 300 -16.38 10.89 6.49
CA LYS A 300 -16.78 9.86 5.53
C LYS A 300 -15.66 9.46 4.60
N ILE A 301 -15.60 8.17 4.26
CA ILE A 301 -14.72 7.64 3.22
C ILE A 301 -15.43 6.54 2.42
N VAL A 302 -15.08 6.43 1.13
CA VAL A 302 -15.59 5.36 0.28
C VAL A 302 -14.87 4.05 0.56
N ALA A 303 -15.61 2.97 0.82
CA ALA A 303 -15.14 1.60 0.67
C ALA A 303 -15.51 1.09 -0.73
N ARG A 304 -14.52 0.73 -1.54
CA ARG A 304 -14.72 0.32 -2.93
C ARG A 304 -14.59 -1.20 -3.09
N THR A 305 -15.56 -1.78 -3.79
CA THR A 305 -15.60 -3.20 -4.12
C THR A 305 -15.76 -3.39 -5.63
N ALA A 306 -14.82 -4.07 -6.28
CA ALA A 306 -14.91 -4.46 -7.68
C ALA A 306 -15.92 -5.60 -7.86
N ARG A 307 -16.58 -5.66 -9.03
CA ARG A 307 -17.51 -6.76 -9.38
C ARG A 307 -16.89 -8.16 -9.39
N TYR A 308 -15.56 -8.23 -9.35
CA TYR A 308 -14.78 -9.48 -9.39
C TYR A 308 -14.30 -9.92 -8.01
N ALA A 309 -14.54 -9.12 -6.96
CA ALA A 309 -14.20 -9.49 -5.59
C ALA A 309 -14.93 -10.78 -5.20
N LYS A 310 -14.23 -11.73 -4.57
CA LYS A 310 -14.84 -12.99 -4.13
C LYS A 310 -15.88 -12.79 -3.02
N PHE A 311 -15.71 -11.74 -2.22
CA PHE A 311 -16.59 -11.38 -1.11
C PHE A 311 -17.74 -10.43 -1.51
N LYS A 312 -17.94 -10.19 -2.81
CA LYS A 312 -18.86 -9.16 -3.32
C LYS A 312 -20.31 -9.31 -2.84
N ASP A 313 -20.77 -10.55 -2.65
CA ASP A 313 -22.15 -10.89 -2.26
C ASP A 313 -22.31 -11.07 -0.73
N GLU A 314 -21.22 -10.90 0.03
CA GLU A 314 -21.25 -11.04 1.49
C GLU A 314 -21.99 -9.87 2.13
N PRO A 315 -22.76 -10.10 3.20
CA PRO A 315 -23.45 -9.04 3.92
C PRO A 315 -22.45 -8.07 4.55
N LEU A 316 -22.83 -6.80 4.61
CA LEU A 316 -22.04 -5.79 5.33
C LEU A 316 -22.11 -6.01 6.85
N PRO A 317 -21.01 -5.77 7.59
CA PRO A 317 -21.02 -5.70 9.05
C PRO A 317 -22.05 -4.70 9.56
N LYS A 318 -22.71 -5.05 10.67
CA LYS A 318 -23.83 -4.26 11.21
C LYS A 318 -23.38 -3.18 12.17
N GLY A 319 -22.32 -3.42 12.93
CA GLY A 319 -21.79 -2.55 13.96
C GLY A 319 -20.58 -1.74 13.51
N SER A 320 -20.02 -1.00 14.47
CA SER A 320 -18.74 -0.31 14.33
C SER A 320 -17.55 -1.24 14.57
N GLY A 321 -16.36 -0.80 14.17
CA GLY A 321 -15.10 -1.47 14.46
C GLY A 321 -13.94 -0.93 13.62
N ASN A 322 -12.92 -1.75 13.42
CA ASN A 322 -11.76 -1.40 12.59
C ASN A 322 -11.77 -2.17 11.27
N ILE A 323 -11.35 -1.51 10.19
CA ILE A 323 -11.20 -2.13 8.87
C ILE A 323 -9.76 -1.99 8.40
N VAL A 324 -9.17 -3.09 7.95
CA VAL A 324 -7.90 -3.08 7.22
C VAL A 324 -8.19 -2.89 5.73
N GLY A 325 -7.34 -2.16 5.02
CA GLY A 325 -7.48 -2.03 3.57
C GLY A 325 -6.40 -1.16 2.96
N ILE A 326 -6.38 -1.08 1.64
CA ILE A 326 -5.40 -0.27 0.92
C ILE A 326 -6.06 1.05 0.56
N LEU A 327 -5.52 2.16 1.06
CA LEU A 327 -5.93 3.49 0.62
C LEU A 327 -5.46 3.73 -0.80
N SER A 328 -6.33 4.29 -1.63
CA SER A 328 -5.95 4.81 -2.94
C SER A 328 -6.73 6.07 -3.29
N VAL A 329 -6.24 6.78 -4.29
CA VAL A 329 -6.93 7.92 -4.90
C VAL A 329 -7.54 7.49 -6.24
N PHE A 330 -8.81 7.83 -6.47
CA PHE A 330 -9.45 7.68 -7.78
C PHE A 330 -10.35 8.87 -8.08
N ASN A 331 -10.16 9.47 -9.26
CA ASN A 331 -10.76 10.75 -9.64
C ASN A 331 -10.61 11.80 -8.53
N ASN A 332 -9.42 11.88 -7.95
CA ASN A 332 -9.06 12.80 -6.84
C ASN A 332 -9.84 12.60 -5.54
N ASN A 333 -10.49 11.44 -5.35
CA ASN A 333 -11.16 11.09 -4.09
C ASN A 333 -10.47 9.90 -3.43
N TRP A 334 -10.34 9.97 -2.10
CA TRP A 334 -9.84 8.86 -1.30
C TRP A 334 -10.85 7.73 -1.23
N GLN A 335 -10.34 6.51 -1.32
CA GLN A 335 -11.12 5.28 -1.19
C GLN A 335 -10.29 4.19 -0.51
N LEU A 336 -10.97 3.37 0.28
CA LEU A 336 -10.42 2.18 0.92
C LEU A 336 -10.76 0.94 0.07
N ASN A 337 -9.75 0.14 -0.22
CA ASN A 337 -9.89 -1.11 -0.97
C ASN A 337 -9.67 -2.27 0.01
N ILE A 338 -10.76 -2.91 0.41
CA ILE A 338 -10.75 -4.11 1.26
C ILE A 338 -10.24 -5.28 0.43
N ARG A 339 -9.25 -6.03 0.93
CA ARG A 339 -8.60 -7.07 0.13
C ARG A 339 -9.40 -8.37 0.12
N ASN A 340 -9.89 -8.76 1.29
CA ASN A 340 -10.69 -9.97 1.54
C ASN A 340 -11.45 -9.84 2.88
N LEU A 341 -12.21 -10.86 3.30
CA LEU A 341 -12.99 -10.79 4.55
C LEU A 341 -12.15 -10.75 5.83
N ASN A 342 -10.86 -11.15 5.81
CA ASN A 342 -10.02 -11.04 7.00
C ASN A 342 -9.74 -9.59 7.38
N ASP A 343 -9.85 -8.67 6.41
CA ASP A 343 -9.66 -7.24 6.62
C ASP A 343 -10.81 -6.59 7.42
N VAL A 344 -11.97 -7.25 7.54
CA VAL A 344 -13.15 -6.74 8.26
C VAL A 344 -13.48 -7.54 9.53
N LYS A 345 -12.59 -8.46 9.94
CA LYS A 345 -12.81 -9.32 11.13
C LYS A 345 -12.91 -8.56 12.46
N GLU A 346 -12.44 -7.31 12.50
CA GLU A 346 -12.51 -6.41 13.65
C GLU A 346 -13.77 -5.54 13.63
N MET A 347 -14.67 -5.75 12.67
CA MET A 347 -16.00 -5.13 12.64
C MET A 347 -17.00 -5.96 13.44
N SER A 348 -17.86 -5.28 14.19
CA SER A 348 -18.95 -5.91 14.93
C SER A 348 -20.12 -6.31 14.03
N ASP A 349 -20.74 -7.45 14.32
CA ASP A 349 -22.05 -7.85 13.77
C ASP A 349 -23.23 -7.47 14.69
N ASP A 350 -22.95 -6.81 15.81
CA ASP A 350 -23.93 -6.29 16.76
C ASP A 350 -24.23 -4.81 16.46
N GLU A 351 -25.47 -4.53 16.08
CA GLU A 351 -25.97 -3.18 15.79
C GLU A 351 -25.85 -2.24 17.00
N SER A 352 -25.84 -2.77 18.23
CA SER A 352 -25.72 -1.96 19.45
C SER A 352 -24.34 -1.30 19.61
N THR A 353 -23.33 -1.69 18.82
CA THR A 353 -22.01 -1.03 18.84
C THR A 353 -21.94 0.19 17.93
N ARG A 354 -22.96 0.46 17.11
CA ARG A 354 -22.96 1.59 16.17
C ARG A 354 -22.91 2.94 16.89
N TYR A 355 -22.26 3.90 16.25
CA TYR A 355 -22.39 5.30 16.61
C TYR A 355 -23.77 5.81 16.18
N VAL A 356 -24.45 6.51 17.07
CA VAL A 356 -25.69 7.21 16.74
C VAL A 356 -25.28 8.53 16.11
N GLN A 357 -25.41 8.64 14.79
CA GLN A 357 -25.28 9.93 14.13
C GLN A 357 -26.50 10.76 14.52
N GLU A 358 -26.31 11.74 15.41
CA GLU A 358 -27.32 12.76 15.68
C GLU A 358 -27.65 13.41 14.33
N ALA A 359 -28.89 13.22 13.84
CA ALA A 359 -29.34 13.97 12.70
C ALA A 359 -29.15 15.47 13.01
N PRO A 360 -28.77 16.33 12.04
CA PRO A 360 -28.87 17.75 12.27
C PRO A 360 -30.27 18.02 12.81
N GLY A 361 -30.34 18.67 13.98
CA GLY A 361 -31.62 18.98 14.61
C GLY A 361 -32.55 19.69 13.64
N ASP A 362 -33.84 19.71 13.96
CA ASP A 362 -34.85 20.34 13.10
C ASP A 362 -34.41 21.74 12.64
N GLU A 363 -34.68 22.07 11.38
CA GLU A 363 -34.39 23.40 10.83
C GLU A 363 -35.12 24.47 11.66
N ILE A 364 -34.40 25.13 12.57
CA ILE A 364 -34.96 26.15 13.47
C ILE A 364 -35.17 27.52 12.81
N LEU A 365 -34.56 27.73 11.62
CA LEU A 365 -34.71 28.95 10.83
C LEU A 365 -34.48 28.66 9.35
N ASN A 366 -35.53 28.87 8.56
CA ASN A 366 -35.47 28.87 7.11
C ASN A 366 -35.98 30.22 6.60
N GLU A 367 -35.13 30.96 5.89
CA GLU A 367 -35.55 32.19 5.22
C GLU A 367 -34.91 32.24 3.83
N PRO A 368 -35.67 31.90 2.77
CA PRO A 368 -35.16 31.84 1.41
C PRO A 368 -34.98 33.23 0.77
N PHE A 369 -35.40 34.32 1.42
CA PHE A 369 -35.21 35.70 0.96
C PHE A 369 -35.70 36.00 -0.46
N ALA A 370 -36.77 35.33 -0.90
CA ALA A 370 -37.24 35.34 -2.29
C ALA A 370 -37.47 36.74 -2.92
N SER A 371 -38.02 37.69 -2.16
CA SER A 371 -38.30 39.06 -2.68
C SER A 371 -38.34 40.16 -1.61
N LYS A 372 -38.18 39.80 -0.34
CA LYS A 372 -38.24 40.71 0.82
C LYS A 372 -37.42 40.11 1.97
N ILE A 373 -37.26 40.86 3.06
CA ILE A 373 -36.59 40.43 4.29
C ILE A 373 -37.29 39.31 5.07
N GLY A 374 -38.47 38.88 4.61
CA GLY A 374 -39.19 37.75 5.19
C GLY A 374 -39.59 38.00 6.64
N SER A 375 -39.23 37.08 7.53
CA SER A 375 -39.47 37.13 8.98
C SER A 375 -38.47 38.01 9.75
N PHE A 376 -37.41 38.47 9.10
CA PHE A 376 -36.39 39.30 9.72
C PHE A 376 -36.89 40.72 9.95
N THR A 377 -36.36 41.35 11.00
CA THR A 377 -36.66 42.74 11.37
C THR A 377 -35.55 43.66 10.88
N GLU A 378 -35.92 44.72 10.18
CA GLU A 378 -35.01 45.78 9.79
C GLU A 378 -34.84 46.79 10.93
N HIS A 379 -33.60 47.15 11.24
CA HIS A 379 -33.26 48.24 12.16
C HIS A 379 -32.32 49.23 11.48
N LYS A 380 -32.82 50.46 11.28
CA LYS A 380 -32.04 51.56 10.69
C LYS A 380 -31.42 52.40 11.80
N VAL A 381 -30.10 52.42 11.87
CA VAL A 381 -29.32 53.23 12.83
C VAL A 381 -28.95 54.57 12.21
N GLU A 382 -28.56 54.57 10.94
CA GLU A 382 -28.23 55.77 10.18
C GLU A 382 -28.67 55.64 8.71
N GLY A 383 -29.17 56.72 8.11
CA GLY A 383 -29.51 56.79 6.68
C GLY A 383 -30.93 56.30 6.31
N GLU A 384 -31.23 56.36 5.01
CA GLU A 384 -32.59 56.17 4.44
C GLU A 384 -32.66 54.98 3.45
N ALA A 385 -31.64 54.12 3.41
CA ALA A 385 -31.66 52.90 2.59
C ALA A 385 -32.55 51.82 3.24
N ASP A 386 -33.19 51.00 2.41
CA ASP A 386 -34.01 49.87 2.82
C ASP A 386 -33.32 48.56 2.42
N TRP A 387 -33.51 47.50 3.20
CA TRP A 387 -33.27 46.14 2.74
C TRP A 387 -34.34 45.72 1.74
N PHE A 388 -33.93 45.11 0.63
CA PHE A 388 -34.84 44.59 -0.38
C PHE A 388 -34.34 43.26 -0.95
N GLY A 389 -35.27 42.41 -1.38
CA GLY A 389 -34.93 41.16 -2.04
C GLY A 389 -34.33 41.38 -3.43
N HIS A 390 -33.42 40.51 -3.82
CA HIS A 390 -32.75 40.53 -5.09
C HIS A 390 -32.48 39.10 -5.54
N THR A 391 -32.46 38.92 -6.86
CA THR A 391 -32.12 37.64 -7.47
C THR A 391 -30.94 37.86 -8.41
N TYR A 392 -29.91 37.03 -8.30
CA TYR A 392 -28.79 37.02 -9.24
C TYR A 392 -28.39 35.58 -9.54
N ASP A 393 -28.35 35.24 -10.83
CA ASP A 393 -28.00 33.89 -11.31
C ASP A 393 -28.86 32.75 -10.71
N GLY A 394 -30.13 33.04 -10.41
CA GLY A 394 -31.05 32.07 -9.82
C GLY A 394 -31.03 31.99 -8.29
N GLU A 395 -30.06 32.65 -7.64
CA GLU A 395 -29.96 32.73 -6.18
C GLU A 395 -30.73 33.95 -5.64
N GLU A 396 -31.57 33.70 -4.63
CA GLU A 396 -32.39 34.70 -3.94
C GLU A 396 -31.69 35.16 -2.66
N TYR A 397 -31.62 36.48 -2.44
CA TYR A 397 -31.01 37.07 -1.25
C TYR A 397 -31.60 38.46 -0.98
N VAL A 398 -31.37 39.00 0.22
CA VAL A 398 -31.65 40.42 0.50
C VAL A 398 -30.37 41.23 0.51
N ARG A 399 -30.47 42.47 0.04
CA ARG A 399 -29.36 43.42 0.03
C ARG A 399 -29.82 44.81 0.42
N ILE A 400 -28.86 45.63 0.82
CA ILE A 400 -29.01 47.07 1.02
C ILE A 400 -27.92 47.79 0.21
N THR A 401 -28.22 48.99 -0.29
CA THR A 401 -27.24 49.81 -1.03
C THR A 401 -27.32 51.28 -0.63
N GLY A 402 -26.16 51.90 -0.41
CA GLY A 402 -26.03 53.34 -0.17
C GLY A 402 -26.03 54.17 -1.46
N TYR A 403 -26.15 53.54 -2.64
CA TYR A 403 -26.16 54.24 -3.92
C TYR A 403 -27.33 55.25 -3.96
N GLN A 404 -27.02 56.54 -4.16
CA GLN A 404 -27.96 57.68 -4.10
C GLN A 404 -28.61 57.94 -2.73
N LYS A 405 -28.30 57.15 -1.70
CA LYS A 405 -28.87 57.23 -0.33
C LYS A 405 -27.85 57.68 0.74
N GLY A 406 -26.58 57.80 0.40
CA GLY A 406 -25.54 58.33 1.29
C GLY A 406 -24.98 57.29 2.26
N ALA A 407 -24.41 57.75 3.38
CA ALA A 407 -23.96 56.87 4.47
C ALA A 407 -25.18 56.21 5.14
N ASN A 408 -25.04 54.92 5.46
CA ASN A 408 -26.12 54.10 5.98
C ASN A 408 -25.56 53.08 6.98
N GLU A 409 -26.20 52.94 8.14
CA GLU A 409 -25.98 51.87 9.12
C GLU A 409 -27.32 51.17 9.35
N ASN A 410 -27.43 49.92 8.91
CA ASN A 410 -28.66 49.13 8.96
C ASN A 410 -28.35 47.71 9.37
N TRP A 411 -29.20 47.14 10.21
CA TRP A 411 -29.09 45.80 10.74
C TRP A 411 -30.29 44.99 10.27
N LEU A 412 -30.05 43.74 9.89
CA LEU A 412 -31.08 42.78 9.59
C LEU A 412 -31.06 41.72 10.70
N VAL A 413 -32.10 41.69 11.52
CA VAL A 413 -32.14 40.90 12.75
C VAL A 413 -33.11 39.74 12.56
N SER A 414 -32.65 38.51 12.80
CA SER A 414 -33.50 37.33 12.72
C SER A 414 -34.61 37.38 13.77
N PRO A 415 -35.69 36.60 13.59
CA PRO A 415 -36.57 36.26 14.70
C PRO A 415 -35.78 35.67 15.88
N ALA A 416 -36.33 35.80 17.10
CA ALA A 416 -35.80 35.08 18.25
C ALA A 416 -35.96 33.57 18.01
N MET A 417 -34.86 32.83 18.15
CA MET A 417 -34.84 31.36 18.06
C MET A 417 -34.73 30.78 19.46
N ASP A 418 -35.52 29.76 19.75
CA ASP A 418 -35.35 28.94 20.94
C ASP A 418 -34.25 27.91 20.67
N LEU A 419 -33.23 27.88 21.53
CA LEU A 419 -32.09 26.97 21.44
C LEU A 419 -32.07 25.98 22.64
N SER A 420 -33.16 25.93 23.41
CA SER A 420 -33.26 25.19 24.68
C SER A 420 -33.58 23.71 24.53
#